data_AF-A0A1I5MLQ8-F1
#
_entry.id   AF-A0A1I5MLQ8-F1
#
_cell.length_a   1.000
_cell.length_b   1.000
_cell.length_c   1.000
_cell.angle_alpha   90.00
_cell.angle_beta   90.00
_cell.angle_gamma   90.00
#
_symmetry.space_group_name_H-M   'P 1'
#
loop_
_entity.id
_entity.type
_entity.pdbx_description
1 polymer ?
#
loop_
_entity_poly.entity_id
_entity_poly.type
_entity_poly.pdbx_seq_one_letter_code
_entity_poly.pdbx_strand_id
1 'polypeptide(L)'
;MNEALQRLAAAARLEDAAQEPLRLRFGFACVQRVRHLLEAPEALQCLDGLGAYLEGRGSRAELAQAAQRMARIAASHPGSASIDASAHAAVSATYAVFQAVAGRALQAAEYAAYATVYAYGAYAIADPEAFAEEFAWQARTFAALSRGHAAAA
;
A
#
# COMPACT_ATOMS: atom_id res chain seq x y z
N MET A 1 10.71 -7.13 6.49
CA MET A 1 9.35 -7.40 7.02
C MET A 1 9.12 -6.58 8.28
N ASN A 2 7.97 -5.93 8.43
CA ASN A 2 7.65 -5.10 9.60
C ASN A 2 6.96 -5.92 10.72
N GLU A 3 7.73 -6.47 11.65
CA GLU A 3 7.20 -7.34 12.73
C GLU A 3 6.21 -6.64 13.66
N ALA A 4 6.44 -5.35 13.95
CA ALA A 4 5.56 -4.58 14.81
C ALA A 4 4.16 -4.45 14.19
N LEU A 5 4.10 -4.16 12.89
CA LEU A 5 2.85 -4.12 12.13
C LEU A 5 2.16 -5.49 12.11
N GLN A 6 2.91 -6.58 11.88
CA GLN A 6 2.36 -7.94 11.88
C GLN A 6 1.67 -8.28 13.21
N ARG A 7 2.31 -7.98 14.35
CA ARG A 7 1.71 -8.19 15.68
C ARG A 7 0.44 -7.38 15.88
N LEU A 8 0.45 -6.11 15.47
CA LEU A 8 -0.74 -5.25 15.59
C LEU A 8 -1.90 -5.75 14.71
N ALA A 9 -1.60 -6.16 13.48
CA ALA A 9 -2.59 -6.71 12.55
C ALA A 9 -3.22 -8.01 13.06
N ALA A 10 -2.40 -8.90 13.63
CA ALA A 10 -2.89 -10.12 14.27
C ALA A 10 -3.79 -9.81 15.48
N ALA A 11 -3.39 -8.86 16.34
CA ALA A 11 -4.19 -8.44 17.50
C ALA A 11 -5.55 -7.83 17.08
N ALA A 12 -5.59 -7.11 15.96
CA ALA A 12 -6.80 -6.56 15.39
C ALA A 12 -7.64 -7.57 14.58
N ARG A 13 -7.19 -8.83 14.46
CA ARG A 13 -7.77 -9.87 13.58
C ARG A 13 -8.01 -9.33 12.17
N LEU A 14 -6.99 -8.67 11.61
CA LEU A 14 -7.10 -7.92 10.36
C LEU A 14 -7.63 -8.75 9.17
N GLU A 15 -7.48 -10.08 9.20
CA GLU A 15 -7.95 -10.99 8.15
C GLU A 15 -9.47 -11.25 8.20
N ASP A 16 -10.14 -10.96 9.31
CA ASP A 16 -11.59 -11.14 9.44
C ASP A 16 -12.33 -10.29 8.40
N ALA A 17 -13.40 -10.81 7.81
CA ALA A 17 -14.17 -10.10 6.77
C ALA A 17 -14.67 -8.72 7.26
N ALA A 18 -15.04 -8.62 8.55
CA ALA A 18 -15.46 -7.37 9.18
C ALA A 18 -14.39 -6.27 9.18
N GLN A 19 -13.10 -6.63 9.12
CA GLN A 19 -11.98 -5.70 9.12
C GLN A 19 -11.64 -5.14 7.73
N GLU A 20 -12.44 -5.43 6.71
CA GLU A 20 -12.22 -4.89 5.37
C GLU A 20 -12.09 -3.35 5.33
N PRO A 21 -12.92 -2.56 6.02
CA PRO A 21 -12.74 -1.11 6.05
C PRO A 21 -11.39 -0.68 6.63
N LEU A 22 -10.90 -1.38 7.66
CA LEU A 22 -9.58 -1.12 8.24
C LEU A 22 -8.46 -1.47 7.26
N ARG A 23 -8.57 -2.61 6.57
CA ARG A 23 -7.61 -3.02 5.52
C ARG A 23 -7.51 -1.98 4.42
N LEU A 24 -8.66 -1.52 3.89
CA LEU A 24 -8.69 -0.53 2.81
C LEU A 24 -8.13 0.83 3.26
N ARG A 25 -8.51 1.32 4.45
CA ARG A 25 -8.00 2.59 5.00
C ARG A 25 -6.50 2.55 5.25
N PHE A 26 -6.00 1.48 5.85
CA PHE A 26 -4.57 1.35 6.12
C PHE A 26 -3.76 1.18 4.83
N GLY A 27 -4.22 0.33 3.91
CA GLY A 27 -3.62 0.18 2.59
C GLY A 27 -3.55 1.52 1.85
N PHE A 28 -4.65 2.28 1.81
CA PHE A 28 -4.71 3.61 1.22
C PHE A 28 -3.70 4.59 1.87
N ALA A 29 -3.62 4.64 3.20
CA ALA A 29 -2.68 5.50 3.89
C ALA A 29 -1.22 5.19 3.51
N CYS A 30 -0.86 3.91 3.37
CA CYS A 30 0.49 3.50 2.96
C CYS A 30 0.80 3.94 1.53
N VAL A 31 -0.08 3.66 0.57
CA VAL A 31 0.17 3.96 -0.85
C VAL A 31 0.15 5.44 -1.16
N GLN A 32 -0.52 6.27 -0.35
CA GLN A 32 -0.47 7.72 -0.48
C GLN A 32 0.94 8.29 -0.27
N ARG A 33 1.79 7.65 0.55
CA ARG A 33 3.18 8.08 0.76
C ARG A 33 4.04 7.91 -0.49
N VAL A 34 3.72 6.91 -1.30
CA VAL A 34 4.47 6.57 -2.52
C VAL A 34 3.74 6.99 -3.79
N ARG A 35 2.65 7.76 -3.67
CA ARG A 35 1.87 8.29 -4.80
C ARG A 35 2.74 9.01 -5.82
N HIS A 36 3.70 9.80 -5.34
CA HIS A 36 4.61 10.59 -6.17
C HIS A 36 5.58 9.75 -7.01
N LEU A 37 5.71 8.45 -6.72
CA LEU A 37 6.53 7.50 -7.48
C LEU A 37 5.74 6.77 -8.57
N LEU A 38 4.42 6.97 -8.65
CA LEU A 38 3.59 6.34 -9.68
C LEU A 38 3.79 7.03 -11.02
N GLU A 39 4.21 6.26 -12.03
CA GLU A 39 4.43 6.75 -13.39
C GLU A 39 3.19 6.56 -14.29
N ALA A 40 2.43 5.48 -14.07
CA ALA A 40 1.25 5.18 -14.89
C ALA A 40 0.03 5.99 -14.44
N PRO A 41 -0.55 6.86 -15.31
CA PRO A 41 -1.75 7.63 -14.98
C PRO A 41 -2.93 6.75 -14.55
N GLU A 42 -3.06 5.55 -15.13
CA GLU A 42 -4.11 4.59 -14.81
C GLU A 42 -3.98 4.03 -13.38
N ALA A 43 -2.74 3.91 -12.87
CA ALA A 43 -2.50 3.51 -11.48
C ALA A 43 -2.93 4.61 -10.50
N LEU A 44 -2.63 5.87 -10.82
CA LEU A 44 -3.11 7.04 -10.08
C LEU A 44 -4.64 7.10 -10.05
N GLN A 45 -5.31 6.87 -11.19
CA GLN A 45 -6.78 6.83 -11.26
C GLN A 45 -7.37 5.70 -10.39
N CYS A 46 -6.73 4.53 -10.34
CA CYS A 46 -7.20 3.44 -9.47
C CYS A 46 -7.00 3.77 -7.99
N LEU A 47 -5.90 4.44 -7.63
CA LEU A 47 -5.67 4.96 -6.29
C LEU A 47 -6.72 6.01 -5.90
N ASP A 48 -7.04 6.94 -6.81
CA ASP A 48 -8.08 7.95 -6.59
C ASP A 48 -9.47 7.31 -6.42
N GLY A 49 -9.74 6.22 -7.15
CA GLY A 49 -10.94 5.40 -6.98
C GLY A 49 -11.05 4.77 -5.60
N LEU A 50 -9.95 4.27 -5.03
CA LEU A 50 -9.92 3.78 -3.64
C LEU A 50 -10.20 4.91 -2.64
N GLY A 51 -9.60 6.09 -2.83
CA GLY A 51 -9.88 7.27 -2.02
C GLY A 51 -11.36 7.67 -2.07
N ALA A 52 -11.94 7.75 -3.27
CA ALA A 52 -13.35 8.08 -3.45
C ALA A 52 -14.28 7.06 -2.77
N TYR A 53 -13.96 5.76 -2.86
CA TYR A 53 -14.71 4.72 -2.15
C TYR A 53 -14.66 4.91 -0.63
N LEU A 54 -13.46 5.17 -0.07
CA LEU A 54 -13.28 5.38 1.37
C LEU A 54 -13.99 6.63 1.90
N GLU A 55 -14.17 7.64 1.06
CA GLU A 55 -14.92 8.87 1.35
C GLU A 55 -16.43 8.72 1.12
N GLY A 56 -16.92 7.55 0.72
CA GLY A 56 -18.34 7.30 0.44
C GLY A 56 -18.85 7.92 -0.86
N ARG A 57 -17.94 8.39 -1.73
CA ARG A 57 -18.24 8.96 -3.05
C ARG A 57 -18.17 7.92 -4.18
N GLY A 58 -17.61 6.74 -3.90
CA GLY A 58 -17.48 5.63 -4.82
C GLY A 58 -18.22 4.37 -4.35
N SER A 59 -18.54 3.50 -5.29
CA SER A 59 -19.26 2.24 -5.09
C SER A 59 -18.32 1.05 -4.96
N ARG A 60 -18.85 -0.06 -4.42
CA ARG A 60 -18.14 -1.35 -4.38
C ARG A 60 -17.74 -1.85 -5.77
N ALA A 61 -18.60 -1.63 -6.76
CA ALA A 61 -18.35 -2.03 -8.13
C ALA A 61 -17.16 -1.26 -8.74
N GLU A 62 -17.07 0.05 -8.50
CA GLU A 62 -15.94 0.87 -8.95
C GLU A 62 -14.62 0.45 -8.29
N LEU A 63 -14.65 0.13 -6.99
CA LEU A 63 -13.47 -0.43 -6.30
C LEU A 63 -13.04 -1.76 -6.92
N ALA A 64 -13.99 -2.66 -7.20
CA ALA A 64 -13.69 -3.95 -7.84
C ALA A 64 -13.08 -3.77 -9.24
N GLN A 65 -13.58 -2.81 -10.02
CA GLN A 65 -13.00 -2.48 -11.33
C GLN A 65 -11.60 -1.89 -11.20
N ALA A 66 -11.34 -1.05 -10.19
CA ALA A 66 -10.00 -0.54 -9.91
C ALA A 66 -9.02 -1.68 -9.60
N ALA A 67 -9.45 -2.68 -8.80
CA ALA A 67 -8.65 -3.87 -8.53
C ALA A 67 -8.33 -4.69 -9.80
N GLN A 68 -9.31 -4.90 -10.68
CA GLN A 68 -9.10 -5.60 -11.95
C GLN A 68 -8.17 -4.84 -12.90
N ARG A 69 -8.27 -3.51 -12.95
CA ARG A 69 -7.34 -2.67 -13.74
C ARG A 69 -5.93 -2.76 -13.19
N MET A 70 -5.76 -2.60 -11.88
CA MET A 70 -4.44 -2.69 -11.25
C MET A 70 -3.78 -4.05 -11.43
N ALA A 71 -4.54 -5.15 -11.43
CA ALA A 71 -4.00 -6.46 -11.73
C ALA A 71 -3.35 -6.52 -13.13
N ARG A 72 -3.99 -5.90 -14.13
CA ARG A 72 -3.44 -5.82 -15.50
C ARG A 72 -2.22 -4.91 -15.58
N ILE A 73 -2.26 -3.75 -14.94
CA ILE A 73 -1.15 -2.79 -14.92
C ILE A 73 0.08 -3.42 -14.24
N ALA A 74 -0.09 -4.02 -13.07
CA ALA A 74 0.99 -4.68 -12.34
C ALA A 74 1.62 -5.82 -13.17
N ALA A 75 0.79 -6.61 -13.88
CA ALA A 75 1.27 -7.68 -14.76
C ALA A 75 2.01 -7.17 -16.01
N SER A 76 1.78 -5.93 -16.44
CA SER A 76 2.46 -5.34 -17.60
C SER A 76 3.82 -4.71 -17.29
N HIS A 77 4.22 -4.60 -16.02
CA HIS A 77 5.56 -4.14 -15.68
C HIS A 77 6.58 -5.25 -15.94
N PRO A 78 7.44 -5.15 -16.96
CA PRO A 78 8.63 -6.00 -17.00
C PRO A 78 9.44 -5.68 -15.74
N GLY A 79 9.93 -6.70 -15.04
CA GLY A 79 10.86 -6.49 -13.94
C GLY A 79 11.95 -5.51 -14.38
N SER A 80 12.15 -4.45 -13.61
CA SER A 80 13.02 -3.34 -14.02
C SER A 80 14.46 -3.82 -14.20
N ALA A 81 15.07 -3.52 -15.35
CA ALA A 81 16.50 -3.69 -15.56
C ALA A 81 17.30 -2.42 -15.17
N SER A 82 16.69 -1.48 -14.43
CA SER A 82 17.31 -0.18 -14.16
C SER A 82 18.40 -0.28 -13.11
N ILE A 83 19.54 0.30 -13.45
CA ILE A 83 20.77 0.33 -12.64
C ILE A 83 20.65 1.35 -11.49
N ASP A 84 19.76 2.35 -11.62
CA ASP A 84 19.62 3.49 -10.69
C ASP A 84 18.53 3.32 -9.62
N ALA A 85 17.89 2.14 -9.51
CA ALA A 85 16.74 1.84 -8.65
C ALA A 85 15.44 2.65 -8.85
N SER A 86 15.45 3.77 -9.57
CA SER A 86 14.27 4.61 -9.79
C SER A 86 13.09 3.83 -10.37
N ALA A 87 13.35 3.02 -11.39
CA ALA A 87 12.32 2.17 -11.99
C ALA A 87 11.85 1.03 -11.06
N HIS A 88 12.67 0.59 -10.09
CA HIS A 88 12.21 -0.36 -9.07
C HIS A 88 11.32 0.32 -8.02
N ALA A 89 11.54 1.61 -7.74
CA ALA A 89 10.66 2.41 -6.90
C ALA A 89 9.27 2.55 -7.53
N ALA A 90 9.21 2.91 -8.81
CA ALA A 90 7.96 3.05 -9.55
C ALA A 90 7.19 1.71 -9.65
N VAL A 91 7.89 0.61 -9.98
CA VAL A 91 7.29 -0.74 -10.00
C VAL A 91 6.74 -1.10 -8.62
N SER A 92 7.52 -0.91 -7.56
CA SER A 92 7.09 -1.21 -6.18
C SER A 92 5.88 -0.36 -5.79
N ALA A 93 5.83 0.92 -6.16
CA ALA A 93 4.68 1.79 -5.91
C ALA A 93 3.42 1.28 -6.64
N THR A 94 3.54 0.86 -7.91
CA THR A 94 2.43 0.25 -8.66
C THR A 94 1.91 -1.00 -7.96
N TYR A 95 2.81 -1.91 -7.52
CA TYR A 95 2.41 -3.10 -6.78
C TYR A 95 1.75 -2.73 -5.44
N ALA A 96 2.24 -1.71 -4.75
CA ALA A 96 1.62 -1.24 -3.51
C ALA A 96 0.16 -0.83 -3.74
N VAL A 97 -0.12 -0.04 -4.78
CA VAL A 97 -1.49 0.35 -5.17
C VAL A 97 -2.32 -0.88 -5.51
N PHE A 98 -1.79 -1.82 -6.28
CA PHE A 98 -2.48 -3.07 -6.63
C PHE A 98 -2.92 -3.85 -5.39
N GLN A 99 -2.05 -3.98 -4.40
CA GLN A 99 -2.40 -4.65 -3.15
C GLN A 99 -3.42 -3.86 -2.33
N ALA A 100 -3.31 -2.53 -2.30
CA ALA A 100 -4.24 -1.67 -1.55
C ALA A 100 -5.67 -1.75 -2.09
N VAL A 101 -5.86 -1.63 -3.42
CA VAL A 101 -7.20 -1.73 -4.04
C VAL A 101 -7.79 -3.13 -3.91
N ALA A 102 -6.95 -4.16 -3.74
CA ALA A 102 -7.37 -5.53 -3.49
C ALA A 102 -7.64 -5.83 -2.00
N GLY A 103 -7.51 -4.84 -1.11
CA GLY A 103 -7.70 -5.02 0.33
C GLY A 103 -6.59 -5.81 1.03
N ARG A 104 -5.45 -6.02 0.38
CA ARG A 104 -4.28 -6.75 0.90
C ARG A 104 -3.32 -5.77 1.58
N ALA A 105 -3.75 -5.28 2.74
CA ALA A 105 -3.16 -4.12 3.39
C ALA A 105 -1.70 -4.31 3.84
N LEU A 106 -1.34 -5.51 4.31
CA LEU A 106 0.03 -5.80 4.74
C LEU A 106 1.00 -5.87 3.55
N GLN A 107 0.57 -6.47 2.45
CA GLN A 107 1.36 -6.48 1.21
C GLN A 107 1.47 -5.06 0.62
N ALA A 108 0.41 -4.25 0.69
CA ALA A 108 0.46 -2.85 0.27
C ALA A 108 1.49 -2.05 1.07
N ALA A 109 1.52 -2.22 2.39
CA ALA A 109 2.49 -1.58 3.27
C ALA A 109 3.93 -2.04 2.96
N GLU A 110 4.14 -3.33 2.69
CA GLU A 110 5.45 -3.86 2.34
C GLU A 110 5.97 -3.27 1.02
N TYR A 111 5.17 -3.30 -0.06
CA TYR A 111 5.57 -2.72 -1.33
C TYR A 111 5.76 -1.19 -1.26
N ALA A 112 4.96 -0.49 -0.45
CA ALA A 112 5.16 0.94 -0.21
C ALA A 112 6.52 1.19 0.48
N ALA A 113 6.89 0.37 1.46
CA ALA A 113 8.18 0.51 2.12
C ALA A 113 9.36 0.24 1.17
N TYR A 114 9.26 -0.79 0.32
CA TYR A 114 10.25 -1.00 -0.73
C TYR A 114 10.33 0.19 -1.68
N ALA A 115 9.20 0.72 -2.15
CA ALA A 115 9.20 1.87 -3.04
C ALA A 115 9.89 3.10 -2.42
N THR A 116 9.63 3.37 -1.13
CA THR A 116 10.30 4.44 -0.37
C THR A 116 11.82 4.23 -0.31
N VAL A 117 12.29 3.02 0.02
CA VAL A 117 13.73 2.74 0.12
C VAL A 117 14.41 2.74 -1.25
N TYR A 118 13.77 2.18 -2.28
CA TYR A 118 14.27 2.24 -3.66
C TYR A 118 14.46 3.68 -4.14
N ALA A 119 13.53 4.58 -3.79
CA ALA A 119 13.62 6.00 -4.15
C ALA A 119 14.78 6.73 -3.46
N TYR A 120 15.21 6.25 -2.28
CA TYR A 120 16.41 6.76 -1.60
C TYR A 120 17.71 6.24 -2.23
N GLY A 121 17.69 4.98 -2.72
CA GLY A 121 18.75 4.41 -3.53
C GLY A 121 18.85 2.88 -3.42
N ALA A 122 19.23 2.22 -4.51
CA ALA A 122 19.29 0.75 -4.61
C ALA A 122 20.11 0.08 -3.50
N TYR A 123 21.20 0.71 -3.07
CA TYR A 123 22.13 0.17 -2.07
C TYR A 123 21.49 0.03 -0.69
N ALA A 124 20.45 0.82 -0.39
CA ALA A 124 19.81 0.86 0.93
C ALA A 124 18.89 -0.34 1.20
N ILE A 125 18.56 -1.16 0.20
CA ILE A 125 17.64 -2.30 0.36
C ILE A 125 18.26 -3.43 1.18
N ALA A 126 19.58 -3.60 1.03
CA ALA A 126 20.32 -4.60 1.81
C ALA A 126 20.49 -4.18 3.27
N ASP A 127 20.19 -2.92 3.60
CA ASP A 127 20.25 -2.37 4.95
C ASP A 127 18.85 -2.39 5.59
N PRO A 128 18.60 -3.25 6.59
CA PRO A 128 17.34 -3.26 7.32
C PRO A 128 17.03 -1.93 8.02
N GLU A 129 18.05 -1.14 8.39
CA GLU A 129 17.84 0.16 9.06
C GLU A 129 17.22 1.19 8.12
N ALA A 130 17.42 1.07 6.80
CA ALA A 130 16.80 1.95 5.82
C ALA A 130 15.26 1.91 5.85
N PHE A 131 14.68 0.81 6.34
CA PHE A 131 13.22 0.65 6.48
C PHE A 131 12.67 1.14 7.82
N ALA A 132 13.53 1.44 8.80
CA ALA A 132 13.13 1.64 10.19
C ALA A 132 12.12 2.79 10.35
N GLU A 133 12.34 3.92 9.69
CA GLU A 133 11.44 5.06 9.75
C GLU A 133 10.05 4.73 9.18
N GLU A 134 10.03 4.14 7.99
CA GLU A 134 8.79 3.77 7.31
C GLU A 134 8.03 2.71 8.10
N PHE A 135 8.72 1.69 8.62
CA PHE A 135 8.10 0.65 9.44
C PHE A 135 7.51 1.20 10.73
N ALA A 136 8.22 2.13 11.40
CA ALA A 136 7.71 2.78 12.59
C ALA A 136 6.49 3.65 12.28
N TRP A 137 6.49 4.38 11.15
CA TRP A 137 5.33 5.14 10.68
C TRP A 137 4.12 4.21 10.42
N GLN A 138 4.32 3.12 9.68
CA GLN A 138 3.25 2.16 9.36
C GLN A 138 2.61 1.58 10.61
N ALA A 139 3.42 1.15 11.59
CA ALA A 139 2.92 0.61 12.85
C ALA A 139 2.10 1.63 13.65
N ARG A 140 2.58 2.89 13.76
CA ARG A 140 1.84 3.97 14.43
C ARG A 140 0.52 4.29 13.74
N THR A 141 0.54 4.41 12.41
CA THR A 141 -0.64 4.69 11.59
C THR A 141 -1.67 3.57 11.71
N PHE A 142 -1.26 2.30 11.63
CA PHE A 142 -2.15 1.16 11.82
C PHE A 142 -2.80 1.20 13.21
N ALA A 143 -2.01 1.40 14.27
CA ALA A 143 -2.52 1.45 15.63
C ALA A 143 -3.54 2.59 15.83
N ALA A 144 -3.32 3.75 15.22
CA ALA A 144 -4.26 4.86 15.26
C ALA A 144 -5.57 4.53 14.53
N LEU A 145 -5.49 4.00 13.31
CA LEU A 145 -6.66 3.61 12.52
C LEU A 145 -7.45 2.48 13.17
N SER A 146 -6.78 1.49 13.76
CA SER A 146 -7.42 0.37 14.46
C SER A 146 -8.22 0.85 15.68
N ARG A 147 -7.68 1.77 16.49
CA ARG A 147 -8.41 2.38 17.60
C ARG A 147 -9.63 3.17 17.13
N GLY A 148 -9.48 3.98 16.08
CA GLY A 148 -10.60 4.74 15.51
C GLY A 148 -11.68 3.84 14.92
N HIS A 149 -11.29 2.71 14.32
CA HIS A 149 -12.21 1.73 13.76
C HIS A 149 -13.01 1.01 14.85
N ALA A 150 -12.35 0.58 15.93
CA ALA A 150 -13.00 -0.07 17.06
C ALA A 150 -14.00 0.87 17.79
N ALA A 151 -13.75 2.18 17.79
CA ALA A 151 -14.68 3.16 18.37
C ALA A 151 -15.92 3.44 17.51
N ALA A 152 -15.90 3.06 16.22
CA ALA A 152 -16.97 3.32 15.27
C ALA A 152 -17.80 2.06 14.92
N ALA A 153 -17.44 0.90 15.46
CA ALA A 153 -18.11 -0.39 15.29
C ALA A 153 -19.05 -0.67 16.46
#